data_AF-A0A183IJD6-F1
#
_entry.id   AF-A0A183IJD6-F1
#
_cell.length_a   1.000
_cell.length_b   1.000
_cell.length_c   1.000
_cell.angle_alpha   90.00
_cell.angle_beta   90.00
_cell.angle_gamma   90.00
#
_symmetry.space_group_name_H-M   'P 1'
#
loop_
_entity.id
_entity.type
_entity.pdbx_description
1 polymer ?
#
loop_
_entity_poly.entity_id
_entity_poly.type
_entity_poly.pdbx_seq_one_letter_code
_entity_poly.pdbx_strand_id
1 'polypeptide(L)'
;MVQWQKPENALQRANELLNVGKKMHALETLHEVINAPKHRTWSKTHEVIMGKHLELCVELRKPQMAKDALFQYRRICQQVNVKSLEDVILAFLEQAEKKAEEAKQESHGMVEEVAEDLDQAESPEKLLLAAVSGEGAQDRADRSVLSPWLRFLWESYRQCLELLRNNIQMELLYHKVAKLAFQFCLKYQRKAEFRKLCDNLRAHLTQIQKSPQTHYNVKLSNPETIMLHQDTRLYQLDIAIQLESWQEAIRTTDDIQQLIYFSKRLLKPQSQASYYEKLSSIYWKANNKLFHAAALLKLFQTFRDWKKNWVEKSDSDLARHLDMEEAQLEHQRHLSNLLSLAVPPTRRTLLKELLRLNINFYAIKPAQELYRYLEIEFCPLELSQKIIPVLEEINDIGKPELVQYLSPIKETAALKIMKQTSQIYKAISFDRMLSIIPFFDQFYLEKLIVFAGKRNLIQVNKSHICPGRIFFKNT
;
A
#
# COMPACT_ATOMS: atom_id res chain seq x y z
N MET A 1 43.87 25.57 -8.34
CA MET A 1 42.66 25.96 -7.58
C MET A 1 42.54 27.47 -7.60
N VAL A 2 41.53 27.99 -8.29
CA VAL A 2 41.26 29.43 -8.33
C VAL A 2 40.61 29.83 -7.00
N GLN A 3 41.27 30.67 -6.20
CA GLN A 3 40.66 31.19 -4.98
C GLN A 3 39.73 32.36 -5.31
N TRP A 4 38.43 32.10 -5.29
CA TRP A 4 37.41 33.12 -5.52
C TRP A 4 37.31 34.08 -4.33
N GLN A 5 37.57 35.37 -4.56
CA GLN A 5 37.39 36.42 -3.55
C GLN A 5 35.91 36.73 -3.27
N LYS A 6 35.07 36.72 -4.32
CA LYS A 6 33.62 36.93 -4.23
C LYS A 6 32.87 35.81 -4.99
N PRO A 7 31.77 35.28 -4.44
CA PRO A 7 30.95 34.25 -5.09
C PRO A 7 30.30 34.75 -6.40
N GLU A 8 30.04 36.05 -6.51
CA GLU A 8 29.49 36.70 -7.73
C GLU A 8 30.38 36.50 -8.96
N ASN A 9 31.70 36.59 -8.78
CA ASN A 9 32.66 36.45 -9.88
C ASN A 9 32.65 35.02 -10.45
N ALA A 10 32.42 34.03 -9.58
CA ALA A 10 32.32 32.64 -10.01
C ALA A 10 31.03 32.37 -10.79
N LEU A 11 29.93 33.03 -10.42
CA LEU A 11 28.68 32.97 -11.18
C LEU A 11 28.85 33.59 -12.58
N GLN A 12 29.48 34.75 -12.68
CA GLN A 12 29.79 35.37 -13.97
C GLN A 12 30.66 34.45 -14.83
N ARG A 13 31.73 33.88 -14.25
CA ARG A 13 32.60 32.94 -14.95
C ARG A 13 31.87 31.68 -15.42
N ALA A 14 30.98 31.14 -14.59
CA ALA A 14 30.15 29.99 -14.98
C ALA A 14 29.26 30.35 -16.17
N ASN A 15 28.63 31.53 -16.18
CA ASN A 15 27.81 32.00 -17.30
C ASN A 15 28.63 32.19 -18.59
N GLU A 16 29.86 32.72 -18.51
CA GLU A 16 30.77 32.78 -19.65
C GLU A 16 31.09 31.39 -20.20
N LEU A 17 31.37 30.43 -19.32
CA LEU A 17 31.64 29.04 -19.72
C LEU A 17 30.42 28.37 -20.35
N LEU A 18 29.22 28.71 -19.89
CA LEU A 18 27.96 28.25 -20.50
C LEU A 18 27.75 28.84 -21.90
N ASN A 19 28.08 30.12 -22.11
CA ASN A 19 28.02 30.74 -23.43
C ASN A 19 28.98 30.08 -24.44
N VAL A 20 30.11 29.55 -23.96
CA VAL A 20 31.09 28.79 -24.76
C VAL A 20 30.69 27.29 -24.89
N GLY A 21 29.59 26.86 -24.26
CA GLY A 21 29.11 25.47 -24.30
C GLY A 21 29.83 24.49 -23.36
N LYS A 22 30.79 24.96 -22.54
CA LYS A 22 31.56 24.13 -21.60
C LYS A 22 30.82 23.89 -20.29
N LYS A 23 29.69 23.17 -20.35
CA LYS A 23 28.80 22.90 -19.20
C LYS A 23 29.50 22.21 -18.01
N MET A 24 30.37 21.23 -18.28
CA MET A 24 31.12 20.51 -17.23
C MET A 24 32.05 21.45 -16.44
N HIS A 25 32.78 22.35 -17.12
CA HIS A 25 33.71 23.25 -16.46
C HIS A 25 32.97 24.36 -15.69
N ALA A 26 31.82 24.80 -16.20
CA ALA A 26 30.92 25.70 -15.48
C ALA A 26 30.45 25.04 -14.17
N LEU A 27 30.05 23.77 -14.22
CA LEU A 27 29.62 23.01 -13.05
C LEU A 27 30.74 22.87 -12.00
N GLU A 28 31.96 22.53 -12.43
CA GLU A 28 33.13 22.43 -11.55
C GLU A 28 33.44 23.77 -10.88
N THR A 29 33.38 24.87 -11.64
CA THR A 29 33.60 26.23 -11.12
C THR A 29 32.62 26.58 -10.00
N LEU A 30 31.32 26.28 -10.19
CA LEU A 30 30.31 26.51 -9.16
C LEU A 30 30.47 25.57 -7.96
N HIS A 31 30.86 24.31 -8.21
CA HIS A 31 31.07 23.32 -7.16
C HIS A 31 32.24 23.68 -6.24
N GLU A 32 33.33 24.23 -6.78
CA GLU A 32 34.46 24.72 -6.00
C GLU A 32 34.05 25.82 -5.00
N VAL A 33 33.14 26.73 -5.40
CA VAL A 33 32.66 27.83 -4.54
C VAL A 33 31.84 27.30 -3.38
N ILE A 34 30.91 26.37 -3.65
CA ILE A 34 30.04 25.78 -2.62
C ILE A 34 30.86 24.98 -1.59
N ASN A 35 31.95 24.34 -2.02
CA ASN A 35 32.83 23.59 -1.12
C ASN A 35 33.86 24.48 -0.39
N ALA A 36 34.03 25.74 -0.81
CA ALA A 36 35.06 26.61 -0.27
C ALA A 36 34.75 26.99 1.20
N PRO A 37 35.71 26.81 2.13
CA PRO A 37 35.49 27.13 3.54
C PRO A 37 35.30 28.63 3.80
N LYS A 38 35.78 29.49 2.89
CA LYS A 38 35.69 30.96 2.98
C LYS A 38 34.26 31.48 2.79
N HIS A 39 33.39 30.75 2.10
CA HIS A 39 32.05 31.20 1.71
C HIS A 39 30.95 30.43 2.47
N ARG A 40 31.07 30.34 3.80
CA ARG A 40 30.11 29.61 4.66
C ARG A 40 28.95 30.45 5.18
N THR A 41 28.99 31.76 4.99
CA THR A 41 27.92 32.67 5.38
C THR A 41 26.92 32.78 4.24
N TRP A 42 25.65 32.48 4.51
CA TRP A 42 24.61 32.52 3.49
C TRP A 42 24.45 33.93 2.90
N SER A 43 24.23 33.99 1.58
CA SER A 43 23.83 35.19 0.86
C SER A 43 22.89 34.78 -0.28
N LYS A 44 22.09 35.74 -0.79
CA LYS A 44 21.18 35.49 -1.91
C LYS A 44 21.90 35.01 -3.18
N THR A 45 23.17 35.37 -3.35
CA THR A 45 24.01 34.88 -4.46
C THR A 45 24.30 33.38 -4.37
N HIS A 46 24.38 32.80 -3.16
CA HIS A 46 24.52 31.35 -3.00
C HIS A 46 23.27 30.58 -3.46
N GLU A 47 22.07 31.13 -3.27
CA GLU A 47 20.84 30.53 -3.77
C GLU A 47 20.83 30.47 -5.30
N VAL A 48 21.23 31.56 -5.96
CA VAL A 48 21.32 31.61 -7.44
C VAL A 48 22.41 30.66 -7.95
N ILE A 49 23.58 30.62 -7.29
CA ILE A 49 24.65 29.66 -7.61
C ILE A 49 24.14 28.22 -7.48
N MET A 50 23.41 27.92 -6.40
CA MET A 50 22.92 26.58 -6.14
C MET A 50 21.84 26.16 -7.15
N GLY A 51 20.91 27.07 -7.48
CA GLY A 51 19.92 26.82 -8.53
C GLY A 51 20.57 26.48 -9.86
N LYS A 52 21.59 27.26 -10.27
CA LYS A 52 22.27 27.02 -11.55
C LYS A 52 23.21 25.81 -11.52
N HIS A 53 23.83 25.52 -10.38
CA HIS A 53 24.62 24.30 -10.16
C HIS A 53 23.75 23.05 -10.30
N LEU A 54 22.58 23.02 -9.65
CA LEU A 54 21.65 21.89 -9.72
C LEU A 54 21.06 21.70 -11.11
N GLU A 55 20.72 22.79 -11.81
CA GLU A 55 20.29 22.73 -13.21
C GLU A 55 21.33 22.03 -14.10
N LEU A 56 22.61 22.40 -13.96
CA LEU A 56 23.69 21.74 -14.70
C LEU A 56 23.90 20.29 -14.26
N CYS A 57 23.71 19.96 -12.97
CA CYS A 57 23.75 18.58 -12.50
C CYS A 57 22.65 17.71 -13.11
N VAL A 58 21.45 18.26 -13.31
CA VAL A 58 20.33 17.57 -13.97
C VAL A 58 20.65 17.35 -15.45
N GLU A 59 21.08 18.38 -16.17
CA GLU A 59 21.44 18.27 -17.59
C GLU A 59 22.55 17.24 -17.86
N LEU A 60 23.58 17.23 -17.00
CA LEU A 60 24.74 16.36 -17.15
C LEU A 60 24.58 14.99 -16.47
N ARG A 61 23.44 14.74 -15.81
CA ARG A 61 23.13 13.52 -15.05
C ARG A 61 24.22 13.15 -14.02
N LYS A 62 24.64 14.12 -13.20
CA LYS A 62 25.69 13.95 -12.18
C LYS A 62 25.11 13.97 -10.75
N PRO A 63 24.53 12.86 -10.26
CA PRO A 63 23.85 12.83 -8.96
C PRO A 63 24.81 13.00 -7.77
N GLN A 64 26.06 12.51 -7.88
CA GLN A 64 27.03 12.65 -6.78
C GLN A 64 27.42 14.10 -6.52
N MET A 65 27.64 14.90 -7.58
CA MET A 65 27.95 16.32 -7.45
C MET A 65 26.78 17.11 -6.86
N ALA A 66 25.55 16.76 -7.23
CA ALA A 66 24.34 17.36 -6.66
C ALA A 66 24.24 17.05 -5.16
N LYS A 67 24.44 15.78 -4.77
CA LYS A 67 24.47 15.35 -3.37
C LYS A 67 25.47 16.17 -2.56
N ASP A 68 26.73 16.18 -2.97
CA ASP A 68 27.81 16.83 -2.22
C ASP A 68 27.55 18.34 -2.05
N ALA A 69 27.08 19.00 -3.12
CA ALA A 69 26.72 20.40 -3.09
C ALA A 69 25.53 20.68 -2.14
N LEU A 70 24.47 19.86 -2.19
CA LEU A 70 23.32 19.98 -1.28
C LEU A 70 23.70 19.78 0.19
N PHE A 71 24.62 18.84 0.48
CA PHE A 71 25.12 18.64 1.84
C PHE A 71 25.88 19.86 2.36
N GLN A 72 26.73 20.50 1.56
CA GLN A 72 27.38 21.75 1.97
C GLN A 72 26.40 22.91 2.06
N TYR A 73 25.50 23.05 1.09
CA TYR A 73 24.51 24.13 1.07
C TYR A 73 23.57 24.08 2.28
N ARG A 74 23.18 22.87 2.72
CA ARG A 74 22.45 22.67 3.98
C ARG A 74 23.20 23.26 5.16
N ARG A 75 24.51 23.02 5.27
CA ARG A 75 25.33 23.54 6.39
C ARG A 75 25.40 25.07 6.40
N ILE A 76 25.38 25.69 5.22
CA ILE A 76 25.38 27.15 5.06
C ILE A 76 24.01 27.74 5.46
N CYS A 77 22.91 27.09 5.06
CA CYS A 77 21.56 27.61 5.24
C CYS A 77 20.91 27.30 6.59
N GLN A 78 21.34 26.23 7.27
CA GLN A 78 20.64 25.67 8.45
C GLN A 78 20.35 26.69 9.56
N GLN A 79 21.25 27.64 9.80
CA GLN A 79 21.08 28.64 10.86
C GLN A 79 20.44 29.95 10.40
N VAL A 80 20.44 30.25 9.10
CA VAL A 80 20.08 31.57 8.56
C VAL A 80 18.75 31.53 7.82
N ASN A 81 18.61 30.63 6.83
CA ASN A 81 17.45 30.60 5.96
C ASN A 81 17.13 29.17 5.50
N VAL A 82 16.31 28.49 6.29
CA VAL A 82 15.82 27.14 6.00
C VAL A 82 14.92 27.11 4.74
N LYS A 83 14.16 28.18 4.49
CA LYS A 83 13.25 28.26 3.33
C LYS A 83 14.00 28.26 2.00
N SER A 84 15.15 28.93 1.93
CA SER A 84 16.01 28.90 0.74
C SER A 84 16.45 27.48 0.38
N LEU A 85 16.72 26.62 1.37
CA LEU A 85 17.01 25.20 1.12
C LEU A 85 15.78 24.45 0.60
N GLU A 86 14.59 24.75 1.14
CA GLU A 86 13.33 24.16 0.67
C GLU A 86 13.06 24.49 -0.80
N ASP A 87 13.15 25.77 -1.17
CA ASP A 87 12.89 26.24 -2.53
C ASP A 87 13.88 25.62 -3.53
N VAL A 88 15.16 25.55 -3.17
CA VAL A 88 16.22 24.94 -4.00
C VAL A 88 16.00 23.44 -4.19
N ILE A 89 15.61 22.70 -3.15
CA ILE A 89 15.35 21.25 -3.26
C ILE A 89 14.11 20.99 -4.12
N LEU A 90 13.03 21.75 -3.91
CA LEU A 90 11.80 21.58 -4.69
C LEU A 90 12.03 21.91 -6.17
N ALA A 91 12.71 23.02 -6.47
CA ALA A 91 13.05 23.38 -7.85
C ALA A 91 13.93 22.32 -8.54
N PHE A 92 14.90 21.75 -7.81
CA PHE A 92 15.73 20.66 -8.33
C PHE A 92 14.94 19.40 -8.67
N LEU A 93 14.03 18.97 -7.78
CA LEU A 93 13.19 17.80 -8.01
C LEU A 93 12.20 18.04 -9.15
N GLU A 94 11.60 19.24 -9.22
CA GLU A 94 10.70 19.64 -10.32
C GLU A 94 11.42 19.63 -11.67
N GLN A 95 12.64 20.15 -11.73
CA GLN A 95 13.43 20.15 -12.96
C GLN A 95 13.83 18.73 -13.39
N ALA A 96 14.22 17.87 -12.43
CA ALA A 96 14.52 16.47 -12.69
C ALA A 96 13.28 15.70 -13.18
N GLU A 97 12.09 15.99 -12.62
CA GLU A 97 10.84 15.40 -13.06
C GLU A 97 10.45 15.88 -14.47
N LYS A 98 10.59 17.18 -14.75
CA LYS A 98 10.34 17.72 -16.09
C LYS A 98 11.20 17.04 -17.15
N LYS A 99 12.50 16.84 -16.86
CA LYS A 99 13.41 16.11 -17.77
C LYS A 99 13.05 14.64 -17.95
N ALA A 100 12.54 13.97 -16.91
CA ALA A 100 12.05 12.61 -17.03
C ALA A 100 10.77 12.52 -17.87
N GLU A 101 9.88 13.52 -17.79
CA GLU A 101 8.68 13.60 -18.64
C GLU A 101 9.03 13.89 -20.10
N GLU A 102 9.97 14.81 -20.36
CA GLU A 102 10.52 15.06 -21.70
C GLU A 102 11.10 13.77 -22.31
N ALA A 103 11.89 13.01 -21.53
CA ALA A 103 12.44 11.73 -21.99
C ALA A 103 11.37 10.65 -22.23
N LYS A 104 10.25 10.70 -21.50
CA LYS A 104 9.12 9.80 -21.73
C LYS A 104 8.43 10.13 -23.06
N GLN A 105 8.21 11.41 -23.35
CA GLN A 105 7.64 11.86 -24.62
C GLN A 105 8.56 11.51 -25.80
N GLU A 106 9.87 11.69 -25.63
CA GLU A 106 10.88 11.30 -26.64
C GLU A 106 10.83 9.79 -26.92
N SER A 107 10.77 8.96 -25.88
CA SER A 107 10.69 7.50 -26.03
C SER A 107 9.42 7.05 -26.76
N HIS A 108 8.27 7.66 -26.44
CA HIS A 108 7.01 7.40 -27.15
C HIS A 108 7.09 7.85 -28.62
N GLY A 109 7.59 9.06 -28.89
CA GLY A 109 7.71 9.58 -30.26
C GLY A 109 8.62 8.72 -31.15
N MET A 110 9.73 8.20 -30.61
CA MET A 110 10.62 7.28 -31.35
C MET A 110 9.90 5.99 -31.80
N VAL A 111 8.91 5.53 -31.05
CA VAL A 111 8.16 4.30 -31.41
C VAL A 111 7.08 4.62 -32.43
N GLU A 112 6.43 5.77 -32.33
CA GLU A 112 5.46 6.24 -33.34
C GLU A 112 6.13 6.47 -34.70
N GLU A 113 7.29 7.14 -34.75
CA GLU A 113 8.05 7.33 -36.00
C GLU A 113 8.46 6.00 -36.65
N VAL A 114 8.84 5.00 -35.84
CA VAL A 114 9.19 3.66 -36.33
C VAL A 114 7.96 2.86 -36.77
N ALA A 115 6.78 3.15 -36.23
CA ALA A 115 5.52 2.50 -36.60
C ALA A 115 4.88 3.11 -37.85
N GLU A 116 5.07 4.41 -38.09
CA GLU A 116 4.56 5.11 -39.28
C GLU A 116 5.39 4.83 -40.54
N ASP A 117 6.65 4.40 -40.41
CA ASP A 117 7.49 3.98 -41.54
C ASP A 117 7.13 2.55 -42.01
N LEU A 118 5.93 2.40 -42.57
CA LEU A 118 5.35 1.16 -43.11
C LEU A 118 6.14 0.56 -44.28
N ASP A 119 7.08 1.31 -44.85
CA ASP A 119 7.89 0.90 -46.01
C ASP A 119 9.19 0.19 -45.61
N GLN A 120 9.58 0.21 -44.33
CA GLN A 120 10.69 -0.58 -43.82
C GLN A 120 10.22 -1.93 -43.27
N ALA A 121 10.59 -3.02 -43.96
CA ALA A 121 10.45 -4.35 -43.40
C ALA A 121 11.09 -4.42 -42.00
N GLU A 122 10.37 -4.96 -41.01
CA GLU A 122 10.92 -5.15 -39.66
C GLU A 122 12.27 -5.87 -39.77
N SER A 123 13.34 -5.22 -39.28
CA SER A 123 14.67 -5.78 -39.46
C SER A 123 14.75 -7.18 -38.85
N PRO A 124 15.42 -8.15 -39.51
CA PRO A 124 15.54 -9.51 -38.99
C PRO A 124 16.08 -9.58 -37.54
N GLU A 125 16.90 -8.62 -37.15
CA GLU A 125 17.40 -8.45 -35.78
C GLU A 125 16.29 -8.08 -34.78
N LYS A 126 15.37 -7.16 -35.14
CA LYS A 126 14.23 -6.79 -34.29
C LYS A 126 13.28 -7.97 -34.09
N LEU A 127 13.06 -8.77 -35.15
CA LEU A 127 12.24 -9.99 -35.10
C LEU A 127 12.88 -11.04 -34.18
N LEU A 128 14.19 -11.27 -34.29
CA LEU A 128 14.92 -12.19 -33.41
C LEU A 128 14.88 -11.75 -31.95
N LEU A 129 15.06 -10.45 -31.69
CA LEU A 129 14.97 -9.90 -30.33
C LEU A 129 13.57 -10.06 -29.75
N ALA A 130 12.52 -9.77 -30.52
CA ALA A 130 11.14 -9.96 -30.10
C ALA A 130 10.82 -11.43 -29.78
N ALA A 131 11.34 -12.37 -30.57
CA ALA A 131 11.14 -13.80 -30.35
C ALA A 131 11.84 -14.33 -29.08
N VAL A 132 12.96 -13.72 -28.65
CA VAL A 132 13.74 -14.18 -27.49
C VAL A 132 13.27 -13.54 -26.18
N SER A 133 13.04 -12.21 -26.16
CA SER A 133 12.75 -11.49 -24.91
C SER A 133 11.26 -11.25 -24.66
N GLY A 134 10.41 -11.30 -25.70
CA GLY A 134 9.02 -10.87 -25.61
C GLY A 134 8.85 -9.38 -25.29
N GLU A 135 9.93 -8.59 -25.30
CA GLU A 135 9.90 -7.15 -25.01
C GLU A 135 9.50 -6.35 -26.25
N GLY A 136 8.49 -5.48 -26.09
CA GLY A 136 8.00 -4.62 -27.16
C GLY A 136 9.03 -3.59 -27.63
N ALA A 137 8.76 -2.94 -28.77
CA ALA A 137 9.57 -1.81 -29.23
C ALA A 137 9.58 -0.66 -28.20
N GLN A 138 8.44 -0.43 -27.53
CA GLN A 138 8.29 0.55 -26.45
C GLN A 138 9.20 0.26 -25.25
N ASP A 139 9.23 -0.98 -24.74
CA ASP A 139 10.06 -1.33 -23.60
C ASP A 139 11.56 -1.12 -23.88
N ARG A 140 11.98 -1.35 -25.13
CA ARG A 140 13.36 -1.13 -25.58
C ARG A 140 13.72 0.35 -25.65
N ALA A 141 12.83 1.18 -26.22
CA ALA A 141 13.00 2.64 -26.24
C ALA A 141 13.01 3.23 -24.82
N ASP A 142 12.11 2.76 -23.96
CA ASP A 142 12.05 3.18 -22.56
C ASP A 142 13.31 2.78 -21.81
N ARG A 143 13.92 1.64 -22.14
CA ARG A 143 15.18 1.21 -21.51
C ARG A 143 16.39 2.02 -21.93
N SER A 144 16.44 2.51 -23.17
CA SER A 144 17.57 3.30 -23.69
C SER A 144 17.47 4.78 -23.31
N VAL A 145 16.29 5.38 -23.46
CA VAL A 145 16.06 6.82 -23.27
C VAL A 145 15.57 7.12 -21.86
N LEU A 146 14.44 6.51 -21.45
CA LEU A 146 13.74 6.88 -20.21
C LEU A 146 14.41 6.35 -18.93
N SER A 147 14.88 5.09 -18.93
CA SER A 147 15.43 4.40 -17.75
C SER A 147 16.61 5.12 -17.10
N PRO A 148 17.59 5.69 -17.83
CA PRO A 148 18.63 6.53 -17.25
C PRO A 148 18.08 7.74 -16.47
N TRP A 149 17.05 8.41 -16.99
CA TRP A 149 16.41 9.56 -16.32
C TRP A 149 15.62 9.13 -15.10
N LEU A 150 14.90 8.01 -15.16
CA LEU A 150 14.19 7.46 -13.99
C LEU A 150 15.16 7.05 -12.87
N ARG A 151 16.32 6.46 -13.22
CA ARG A 151 17.37 6.13 -12.23
C ARG A 151 17.94 7.39 -11.59
N PHE A 152 18.20 8.42 -12.39
CA PHE A 152 18.67 9.71 -11.89
C PHE A 152 17.64 10.34 -10.93
N LEU A 153 16.37 10.45 -11.36
CA LEU A 153 15.28 11.01 -10.58
C LEU A 153 15.05 10.26 -9.26
N TRP A 154 15.07 8.92 -9.30
CA TRP A 154 14.99 8.10 -8.09
C TRP A 154 16.14 8.39 -7.12
N GLU A 155 17.38 8.46 -7.62
CA GLU A 155 18.54 8.73 -6.78
C GLU A 155 18.50 10.16 -6.22
N SER A 156 17.97 11.14 -6.97
CA SER A 156 17.69 12.50 -6.49
C SER A 156 16.72 12.49 -5.30
N TYR A 157 15.57 11.81 -5.43
CA TYR A 157 14.62 11.67 -4.32
C TYR A 157 15.26 11.01 -3.09
N ARG A 158 15.99 9.92 -3.28
CA ARG A 158 16.68 9.19 -2.20
C ARG A 158 17.70 10.08 -1.49
N GLN A 159 18.51 10.83 -2.23
CA GLN A 159 19.51 11.73 -1.68
C GLN A 159 18.89 12.91 -0.93
N CYS A 160 17.80 13.48 -1.44
CA CYS A 160 17.05 14.51 -0.73
C CYS A 160 16.48 13.99 0.60
N LEU A 161 15.91 12.78 0.62
CA LEU A 161 15.41 12.18 1.87
C LEU A 161 16.54 11.91 2.88
N GLU A 162 17.69 11.42 2.42
CA GLU A 162 18.88 11.20 3.26
C GLU A 162 19.44 12.52 3.81
N LEU A 163 19.39 13.60 3.02
CA LEU A 163 19.78 14.94 3.43
C LEU A 163 18.83 15.51 4.50
N LEU A 164 17.52 15.32 4.34
CA LEU A 164 16.50 15.95 5.18
C LEU A 164 16.21 15.18 6.48
N ARG A 165 16.74 13.96 6.63
CA ARG A 165 16.46 13.11 7.80
C ARG A 165 16.85 13.75 9.14
N ASN A 166 16.11 13.37 10.17
CA ASN A 166 16.38 13.68 11.59
C ASN A 166 16.65 15.17 11.87
N ASN A 167 15.83 16.07 11.33
CA ASN A 167 15.90 17.50 11.63
C ASN A 167 14.48 18.08 11.74
N ILE A 168 14.17 18.68 12.90
CA ILE A 168 12.83 19.23 13.19
C ILE A 168 12.42 20.32 12.20
N GLN A 169 13.33 21.22 11.81
CA GLN A 169 13.00 22.34 10.92
C GLN A 169 12.70 21.88 9.49
N MET A 170 13.21 20.72 9.10
CA MET A 170 13.09 20.16 7.75
C MET A 170 12.05 19.03 7.67
N GLU A 171 11.36 18.75 8.76
CA GLU A 171 10.45 17.60 8.86
C GLU A 171 9.29 17.68 7.86
N LEU A 172 8.68 18.86 7.73
CA LEU A 172 7.59 19.10 6.76
C LEU A 172 8.05 18.83 5.33
N LEU A 173 9.22 19.34 4.97
CA LEU A 173 9.80 19.13 3.64
C LEU A 173 10.15 17.66 3.41
N TYR A 174 10.73 16.97 4.40
CA TYR A 174 11.02 15.54 4.33
C TYR A 174 9.77 14.73 3.99
N HIS A 175 8.66 14.97 4.70
CA HIS A 175 7.39 14.26 4.44
C HIS A 175 6.77 14.64 3.08
N LYS A 176 6.91 15.91 2.65
CA LYS A 176 6.48 16.34 1.31
C LYS A 176 7.26 15.62 0.21
N VAL A 177 8.58 15.57 0.31
CA VAL A 177 9.46 14.86 -0.63
C VAL A 177 9.18 13.35 -0.62
N ALA A 178 8.90 12.75 0.54
CA ALA A 178 8.51 11.34 0.61
C ALA A 178 7.20 11.05 -0.16
N LYS A 179 6.20 11.93 -0.04
CA LYS A 179 4.95 11.83 -0.82
C LYS A 179 5.19 11.97 -2.32
N LEU A 180 6.03 12.92 -2.75
CA LEU A 180 6.41 13.06 -4.16
C LEU A 180 7.15 11.81 -4.68
N ALA A 181 8.05 11.23 -3.90
CA ALA A 181 8.75 10.01 -4.26
C ALA A 181 7.79 8.81 -4.42
N PHE A 182 6.74 8.72 -3.60
CA PHE A 182 5.68 7.72 -3.78
C PHE A 182 4.86 7.96 -5.05
N GLN A 183 4.53 9.21 -5.37
CA GLN A 183 3.85 9.57 -6.62
C GLN A 183 4.69 9.21 -7.85
N PHE A 184 6.00 9.45 -7.80
CA PHE A 184 6.95 9.00 -8.82
C PHE A 184 6.88 7.47 -9.01
N CYS A 185 6.91 6.70 -7.92
CA CYS A 185 6.82 5.24 -8.01
C CYS A 185 5.51 4.77 -8.63
N LEU A 186 4.39 5.44 -8.33
CA LEU A 186 3.09 5.15 -8.93
C LEU A 186 3.05 5.51 -10.42
N LYS A 187 3.46 6.73 -10.78
CA LYS A 187 3.41 7.27 -12.15
C LYS A 187 4.19 6.43 -13.15
N TYR A 188 5.34 5.89 -12.75
CA TYR A 188 6.21 5.07 -13.59
C TYR A 188 6.17 3.57 -13.24
N GLN A 189 5.21 3.13 -12.40
CA GLN A 189 5.00 1.72 -12.02
C GLN A 189 6.26 1.01 -11.48
N ARG A 190 7.08 1.74 -10.72
CA ARG A 190 8.40 1.30 -10.24
C ARG A 190 8.31 0.56 -8.89
N LYS A 191 7.88 -0.70 -8.93
CA LYS A 191 7.68 -1.54 -7.72
C LYS A 191 8.99 -1.86 -6.95
N ALA A 192 10.14 -1.86 -7.61
CA ALA A 192 11.43 -2.15 -6.95
C ALA A 192 11.93 -0.95 -6.13
N GLU A 193 11.88 0.24 -6.72
CA GLU A 193 12.21 1.51 -6.07
C GLU A 193 11.23 1.82 -4.93
N PHE A 194 9.93 1.51 -5.11
CA PHE A 194 8.93 1.63 -4.05
C PHE A 194 9.31 0.82 -2.79
N ARG A 195 9.73 -0.44 -2.94
CA ARG A 195 10.18 -1.27 -1.82
C ARG A 195 11.42 -0.67 -1.13
N LYS A 196 12.41 -0.23 -1.92
CA LYS A 196 13.60 0.45 -1.40
C LYS A 196 13.25 1.73 -0.63
N LEU A 197 12.27 2.50 -1.12
CA LEU A 197 11.78 3.71 -0.44
C LEU A 197 11.19 3.35 0.93
N CYS A 198 10.33 2.34 0.98
CA CYS A 198 9.71 1.88 2.22
C CYS A 198 10.79 1.46 3.24
N ASP A 199 11.78 0.69 2.81
CA ASP A 199 12.88 0.25 3.69
C ASP A 199 13.76 1.42 4.17
N ASN A 200 14.05 2.41 3.30
CA ASN A 200 14.75 3.63 3.71
C ASN A 200 13.96 4.40 4.78
N LEU A 201 12.64 4.56 4.61
CA LEU A 201 11.82 5.28 5.59
C LEU A 201 11.73 4.53 6.93
N ARG A 202 11.77 3.19 6.94
CA ARG A 202 11.86 2.38 8.18
C ARG A 202 13.23 2.55 8.85
N ALA A 203 14.29 2.56 8.07
CA ALA A 203 15.64 2.80 8.58
C ALA A 203 15.75 4.19 9.21
N HIS A 204 15.19 5.22 8.57
CA HIS A 204 15.14 6.58 9.11
C HIS A 204 14.37 6.65 10.44
N LEU A 205 13.20 6.00 10.51
CA LEU A 205 12.40 5.96 11.75
C LEU A 205 13.15 5.23 12.88
N THR A 206 13.78 4.10 12.58
CA THR A 206 14.61 3.35 13.53
C THR A 206 15.80 4.18 14.01
N GLN A 207 16.40 4.99 13.14
CA GLN A 207 17.48 5.90 13.51
C GLN A 207 16.99 7.02 14.43
N ILE A 208 15.80 7.59 14.18
CA ILE A 208 15.19 8.59 15.06
C ILE A 208 14.97 8.02 16.46
N GLN A 209 14.52 6.76 16.57
CA GLN A 209 14.33 6.09 17.87
C GLN A 209 15.63 5.90 18.66
N LYS A 210 16.74 5.59 17.97
CA LYS A 210 18.05 5.35 18.58
C LYS A 210 18.85 6.63 18.84
N SER A 211 18.50 7.74 18.19
CA SER A 211 19.28 8.97 18.23
C SER A 211 19.19 9.65 19.61
N PRO A 212 20.30 10.15 20.17
CA PRO A 212 20.25 10.94 21.40
C PRO A 212 19.41 12.20 21.18
N GLN A 213 18.64 12.57 22.21
CA GLN A 213 17.68 13.66 22.20
C GLN A 213 18.40 15.03 22.22
N THR A 214 18.90 15.47 21.07
CA THR A 214 19.41 16.84 20.89
C THR A 214 18.27 17.80 20.53
N HIS A 215 18.49 19.11 20.67
CA HIS A 215 17.48 20.13 20.34
C HIS A 215 17.09 20.18 18.85
N TYR A 216 17.93 19.64 17.95
CA TYR A 216 17.69 19.69 16.51
C TYR A 216 17.06 18.39 15.95
N ASN A 217 17.15 17.29 16.71
CA ASN A 217 16.67 15.97 16.28
C ASN A 217 15.15 15.84 16.47
N VAL A 218 14.51 15.12 15.56
CA VAL A 218 13.05 14.88 15.59
C VAL A 218 12.70 14.07 16.84
N LYS A 219 11.69 14.54 17.59
CA LYS A 219 11.26 13.88 18.82
C LYS A 219 9.90 13.22 18.61
N LEU A 220 9.87 11.89 18.71
CA LEU A 220 8.63 11.11 18.65
C LEU A 220 7.68 11.36 19.84
N SER A 221 8.07 12.19 20.80
CA SER A 221 7.17 12.68 21.86
C SER A 221 6.23 13.80 21.36
N ASN A 222 6.57 14.49 20.27
CA ASN A 222 5.75 15.58 19.74
C ASN A 222 4.55 15.00 18.97
N PRO A 223 3.29 15.33 19.34
CA PRO A 223 2.12 14.85 18.63
C PRO A 223 2.07 15.27 17.16
N GLU A 224 2.55 16.47 16.81
CA GLU A 224 2.52 16.97 15.42
C GLU A 224 3.45 16.14 14.52
N THR A 225 4.67 15.87 15.00
CA THR A 225 5.64 14.99 14.34
C THR A 225 5.05 13.61 14.07
N ILE A 226 4.38 13.01 15.07
CA ILE A 226 3.77 11.69 14.90
C ILE A 226 2.65 11.74 13.86
N MET A 227 1.83 12.79 13.86
CA MET A 227 0.79 12.96 12.85
C MET A 227 1.35 13.03 11.42
N LEU A 228 2.47 13.74 11.20
CA LEU A 228 3.13 13.78 9.89
C LEU A 228 3.64 12.40 9.45
N HIS A 229 4.21 11.63 10.39
CA HIS A 229 4.63 10.25 10.14
C HIS A 229 3.45 9.33 9.81
N GLN A 230 2.34 9.46 10.55
CA GLN A 230 1.11 8.71 10.30
C GLN A 230 0.53 9.04 8.93
N ASP A 231 0.42 10.33 8.57
CA ASP A 231 -0.10 10.78 7.28
C ASP A 231 0.76 10.28 6.11
N THR A 232 2.09 10.24 6.26
CA THR A 232 2.97 9.69 5.22
C THR A 232 2.87 8.17 5.10
N ARG A 233 2.70 7.44 6.21
CA ARG A 233 2.50 5.97 6.18
C ARG A 233 1.13 5.59 5.62
N LEU A 234 0.08 6.35 5.91
CA LEU A 234 -1.22 6.18 5.28
C LEU A 234 -1.13 6.38 3.77
N TYR A 235 -0.43 7.42 3.33
CA TYR A 235 -0.19 7.62 1.89
C TYR A 235 0.63 6.47 1.26
N GLN A 236 1.63 5.96 1.97
CA GLN A 236 2.40 4.78 1.55
C GLN A 236 1.50 3.55 1.36
N LEU A 237 0.53 3.33 2.26
CA LEU A 237 -0.43 2.22 2.17
C LEU A 237 -1.29 2.32 0.90
N ASP A 238 -1.76 3.53 0.57
CA ASP A 238 -2.60 3.79 -0.60
C ASP A 238 -1.86 3.44 -1.88
N ILE A 239 -0.62 3.91 -1.98
CA ILE A 239 0.25 3.67 -3.12
C ILE A 239 0.65 2.19 -3.20
N ALA A 240 0.87 1.51 -2.07
CA ALA A 240 1.13 0.07 -2.04
C ALA A 240 -0.04 -0.74 -2.63
N ILE A 241 -1.28 -0.36 -2.30
CA ILE A 241 -2.49 -1.00 -2.83
C ILE A 241 -2.63 -0.73 -4.33
N GLN A 242 -2.42 0.52 -4.78
CA GLN A 242 -2.49 0.87 -6.20
C GLN A 242 -1.41 0.20 -7.06
N LEU A 243 -0.22 -0.03 -6.49
CA LEU A 243 0.87 -0.80 -7.12
C LEU A 243 0.69 -2.32 -7.00
N GLU A 244 -0.38 -2.78 -6.35
CA GLU A 244 -0.67 -4.18 -6.03
C GLU A 244 0.49 -4.88 -5.28
N SER A 245 1.24 -4.12 -4.48
CA SER A 245 2.33 -4.64 -3.67
C SER A 245 1.81 -5.09 -2.30
N TRP A 246 1.06 -6.19 -2.29
CA TRP A 246 0.34 -6.67 -1.09
C TRP A 246 1.25 -6.97 0.10
N GLN A 247 2.45 -7.52 -0.14
CA GLN A 247 3.44 -7.76 0.92
C GLN A 247 3.96 -6.48 1.57
N GLU A 248 4.09 -5.40 0.80
CA GLU A 248 4.49 -4.09 1.31
C GLU A 248 3.33 -3.39 2.01
N ALA A 249 2.10 -3.57 1.52
CA ALA A 249 0.90 -3.05 2.16
C ALA A 249 0.72 -3.61 3.59
N ILE A 250 0.95 -4.93 3.78
CA ILE A 250 0.90 -5.56 5.10
C ILE A 250 1.98 -4.99 6.02
N ARG A 251 3.24 -4.92 5.57
CA ARG A 251 4.35 -4.34 6.36
C ARG A 251 4.11 -2.87 6.71
N THR A 252 3.52 -2.10 5.80
CA THR A 252 3.14 -0.70 6.04
C THR A 252 2.03 -0.59 7.09
N THR A 253 1.12 -1.56 7.14
CA THR A 253 0.07 -1.64 8.16
C THR A 253 0.70 -1.85 9.55
N ASP A 254 1.72 -2.71 9.65
CA ASP A 254 2.49 -2.87 10.90
C ASP A 254 3.18 -1.58 11.32
N ASP A 255 3.80 -0.88 10.37
CA ASP A 255 4.47 0.40 10.63
C ASP A 255 3.48 1.45 11.17
N ILE A 256 2.26 1.52 10.62
CA ILE A 256 1.19 2.42 11.12
C ILE A 256 0.81 2.03 12.54
N GLN A 257 0.62 0.74 12.82
CA GLN A 257 0.22 0.27 14.14
C GLN A 257 1.30 0.53 15.20
N GLN A 258 2.59 0.38 14.84
CA GLN A 258 3.70 0.75 15.71
C GLN A 258 3.68 2.25 16.03
N LEU A 259 3.42 3.12 15.05
CA LEU A 259 3.30 4.57 15.27
C LEU A 259 2.11 4.92 16.18
N ILE A 260 0.98 4.23 16.03
CA ILE A 260 -0.18 4.39 16.92
C ILE A 260 0.21 4.02 18.35
N TYR A 261 0.89 2.89 18.55
CA TYR A 261 1.38 2.45 19.86
C TYR A 261 2.31 3.48 20.51
N PHE A 262 3.26 4.07 19.75
CA PHE A 262 4.15 5.11 20.27
C PHE A 262 3.42 6.39 20.69
N SER A 263 2.42 6.80 19.90
CA SER A 263 1.73 8.07 20.12
C SER A 263 0.76 8.06 21.31
N LYS A 264 0.30 6.86 21.74
CA LYS A 264 -0.87 6.67 22.61
C LYS A 264 -2.12 7.45 22.16
N ARG A 265 -2.12 8.01 20.94
CA ARG A 265 -3.17 8.85 20.36
C ARG A 265 -3.69 8.20 19.10
N LEU A 266 -5.01 8.18 18.99
CA LEU A 266 -5.68 7.60 17.83
C LEU A 266 -5.52 8.54 16.62
N LEU A 267 -5.48 7.93 15.42
CA LEU A 267 -5.58 8.64 14.16
C LEU A 267 -6.81 9.55 14.15
N LYS A 268 -6.78 10.62 13.34
CA LYS A 268 -8.00 11.41 13.08
C LYS A 268 -9.11 10.46 12.60
N PRO A 269 -10.38 10.61 13.05
CA PRO A 269 -11.45 9.66 12.73
C PRO A 269 -11.63 9.40 11.22
N GLN A 270 -11.45 10.42 10.39
CA GLN A 270 -11.48 10.31 8.92
C GLN A 270 -10.35 9.42 8.38
N SER A 271 -9.12 9.68 8.82
CA SER A 271 -7.94 8.88 8.46
C SER A 271 -8.04 7.44 8.99
N GLN A 272 -8.63 7.26 10.18
CA GLN A 272 -8.86 5.96 10.79
C GLN A 272 -9.90 5.13 10.01
N ALA A 273 -10.99 5.75 9.55
CA ALA A 273 -11.97 5.11 8.69
C ALA A 273 -11.32 4.65 7.37
N SER A 274 -10.57 5.56 6.71
CA SER A 274 -9.87 5.23 5.47
C SER A 274 -8.83 4.11 5.67
N TYR A 275 -8.14 4.09 6.81
CA TYR A 275 -7.22 3.01 7.18
C TYR A 275 -7.92 1.65 7.29
N TYR A 276 -9.04 1.56 8.03
CA TYR A 276 -9.76 0.29 8.18
C TYR A 276 -10.43 -0.18 6.89
N GLU A 277 -10.87 0.74 6.04
CA GLU A 277 -11.38 0.44 4.70
C GLU A 277 -10.30 -0.23 3.83
N LYS A 278 -9.11 0.37 3.79
CA LYS A 278 -7.95 -0.16 3.06
C LYS A 278 -7.49 -1.49 3.63
N LEU A 279 -7.44 -1.60 4.96
CA LEU A 279 -7.11 -2.85 5.65
C LEU A 279 -8.12 -3.96 5.33
N SER A 280 -9.42 -3.63 5.27
CA SER A 280 -10.45 -4.58 4.86
C SER A 280 -10.22 -5.10 3.44
N SER A 281 -9.83 -4.23 2.51
CA SER A 281 -9.51 -4.60 1.13
C SER A 281 -8.30 -5.52 1.04
N ILE A 282 -7.26 -5.25 1.84
CA ILE A 282 -6.06 -6.10 1.94
C ILE A 282 -6.43 -7.50 2.44
N TYR A 283 -7.22 -7.60 3.52
CA TYR A 283 -7.63 -8.91 4.04
C TYR A 283 -8.53 -9.69 3.08
N TRP A 284 -9.35 -9.00 2.29
CA TRP A 284 -10.15 -9.63 1.26
C TRP A 284 -9.27 -10.28 0.19
N LYS A 285 -8.29 -9.54 -0.34
CA LYS A 285 -7.32 -10.04 -1.33
C LYS A 285 -6.42 -11.15 -0.78
N ALA A 286 -6.12 -11.11 0.52
CA ALA A 286 -5.40 -12.19 1.22
C ALA A 286 -6.26 -13.44 1.51
N ASN A 287 -7.51 -13.49 1.04
CA ASN A 287 -8.49 -14.56 1.31
C ASN A 287 -8.81 -14.78 2.80
N ASN A 288 -8.52 -13.79 3.64
CA ASN A 288 -8.77 -13.80 5.08
C ASN A 288 -10.12 -13.14 5.41
N LYS A 289 -11.21 -13.82 5.01
CA LYS A 289 -12.60 -13.34 5.14
C LYS A 289 -12.98 -12.95 6.59
N LEU A 290 -12.41 -13.61 7.58
CA LEU A 290 -12.67 -13.36 9.01
C LEU A 290 -12.10 -12.02 9.49
N PHE A 291 -10.86 -11.71 9.11
CA PHE A 291 -10.22 -10.44 9.44
C PHE A 291 -10.80 -9.29 8.62
N HIS A 292 -11.23 -9.56 7.39
CA HIS A 292 -12.01 -8.62 6.60
C HIS A 292 -13.31 -8.20 7.32
N ALA A 293 -14.10 -9.16 7.82
CA ALA A 293 -15.31 -8.86 8.59
C ALA A 293 -15.02 -8.10 9.89
N ALA A 294 -13.93 -8.43 10.58
CA ALA A 294 -13.49 -7.71 11.77
C ALA A 294 -13.05 -6.27 11.48
N ALA A 295 -12.38 -6.03 10.34
CA ALA A 295 -12.01 -4.70 9.86
C ALA A 295 -13.25 -3.85 9.57
N LEU A 296 -14.25 -4.40 8.90
CA LEU A 296 -15.52 -3.72 8.63
C LEU A 296 -16.29 -3.42 9.92
N LEU A 297 -16.26 -4.33 10.91
CA LEU A 297 -16.85 -4.08 12.22
C LEU A 297 -16.16 -2.91 12.94
N LYS A 298 -14.82 -2.85 12.88
CA LYS A 298 -14.04 -1.73 13.43
C LYS A 298 -14.30 -0.41 12.70
N LEU A 299 -14.45 -0.47 11.39
CA LEU A 299 -14.86 0.68 10.57
C LEU A 299 -16.25 1.17 10.98
N PHE A 300 -17.23 0.26 11.15
CA PHE A 300 -18.56 0.61 11.64
C PHE A 300 -18.53 1.21 13.05
N GLN A 301 -17.75 0.64 13.98
CA GLN A 301 -17.54 1.21 15.31
C GLN A 301 -16.99 2.63 15.21
N THR A 302 -15.96 2.85 14.38
CA THR A 302 -15.34 4.16 14.16
C THR A 302 -16.34 5.18 13.60
N PHE A 303 -17.14 4.80 12.60
CA PHE A 303 -18.18 5.67 12.04
C PHE A 303 -19.31 5.95 13.05
N ARG A 304 -19.69 4.96 13.83
CA ARG A 304 -20.70 5.11 14.88
C ARG A 304 -20.20 6.02 15.99
N ASP A 305 -18.95 5.86 16.42
CA ASP A 305 -18.34 6.68 17.48
C ASP A 305 -18.10 8.11 16.97
N TRP A 306 -17.75 8.29 15.69
CA TRP A 306 -17.72 9.59 15.02
C TRP A 306 -19.10 10.27 15.03
N LYS A 307 -20.18 9.52 14.74
CA LYS A 307 -21.57 10.01 14.80
C LYS A 307 -22.10 10.16 16.25
N LYS A 308 -21.56 9.39 17.20
CA LYS A 308 -21.84 9.40 18.64
C LYS A 308 -20.96 10.36 19.44
N ASN A 309 -20.04 11.11 18.84
CA ASN A 309 -19.38 12.24 19.52
C ASN A 309 -20.37 13.37 19.94
N TRP A 310 -21.68 13.13 19.82
CA TRP A 310 -22.75 13.87 20.49
C TRP A 310 -23.22 13.29 21.84
N VAL A 311 -22.90 12.05 22.23
CA VAL A 311 -23.23 11.47 23.56
C VAL A 311 -22.23 10.36 23.95
N GLU A 312 -21.44 10.69 24.97
CA GLU A 312 -20.70 9.89 25.98
C GLU A 312 -20.23 8.44 25.72
N LYS A 313 -18.96 8.22 26.08
CA LYS A 313 -18.16 6.98 26.00
C LYS A 313 -18.59 5.90 26.99
N SER A 314 -18.35 4.64 26.63
CA SER A 314 -17.93 3.61 27.59
C SER A 314 -16.95 2.59 26.98
N ASP A 315 -15.81 2.43 27.64
CA ASP A 315 -14.87 1.31 27.48
C ASP A 315 -15.49 -0.01 27.95
N SER A 316 -15.00 -1.14 27.43
CA SER A 316 -14.76 -2.33 28.26
C SER A 316 -13.96 -3.39 27.50
N ASP A 317 -12.89 -3.82 28.17
CA ASP A 317 -12.00 -4.95 27.88
C ASP A 317 -12.71 -6.27 27.61
N LEU A 318 -12.12 -7.12 26.77
CA LEU A 318 -12.22 -8.56 26.99
C LEU A 318 -11.07 -9.32 26.32
N ALA A 319 -10.17 -9.82 27.17
CA ALA A 319 -9.26 -10.92 26.86
C ALA A 319 -9.74 -12.17 27.61
N ARG A 320 -9.83 -13.33 26.93
CA ARG A 320 -9.03 -14.55 27.20
C ARG A 320 -9.55 -15.81 26.50
N HIS A 321 -8.55 -16.56 26.06
CA HIS A 321 -8.41 -18.02 25.91
C HIS A 321 -8.94 -18.72 24.65
N LEU A 322 -8.01 -19.44 23.98
CA LEU A 322 -8.12 -20.83 23.49
C LEU A 322 -6.80 -21.24 22.81
N ASP A 323 -6.32 -22.43 23.15
CA ASP A 323 -5.12 -23.07 22.58
C ASP A 323 -5.37 -23.56 21.16
N MET A 324 -4.58 -23.07 20.20
CA MET A 324 -4.50 -23.56 18.82
C MET A 324 -3.05 -23.44 18.33
N GLU A 325 -2.67 -24.33 17.41
CA GLU A 325 -1.30 -24.56 16.92
C GLU A 325 -0.51 -23.27 16.62
N GLU A 326 0.70 -23.21 17.20
CA GLU A 326 1.47 -22.00 17.51
C GLU A 326 1.74 -21.10 16.29
N ALA A 327 2.04 -21.68 15.12
CA ALA A 327 2.39 -20.92 13.92
C ALA A 327 1.18 -20.23 13.22
N GLN A 328 0.01 -20.88 13.20
CA GLN A 328 -1.22 -20.26 12.66
C GLN A 328 -1.76 -19.21 13.62
N LEU A 329 -1.60 -19.43 14.93
CA LEU A 329 -2.02 -18.50 15.95
C LEU A 329 -1.16 -17.24 15.98
N GLU A 330 0.16 -17.35 15.81
CA GLU A 330 1.04 -16.18 15.71
C GLU A 330 0.67 -15.29 14.52
N HIS A 331 0.43 -15.87 13.35
CA HIS A 331 -0.05 -15.12 12.19
C HIS A 331 -1.41 -14.47 12.47
N GLN A 332 -2.36 -15.19 13.08
CA GLN A 332 -3.67 -14.63 13.43
C GLN A 332 -3.61 -13.57 14.53
N ARG A 333 -2.71 -13.70 15.52
CA ARG A 333 -2.45 -12.70 16.57
C ARG A 333 -1.83 -11.45 15.96
N HIS A 334 -0.89 -11.61 15.04
CA HIS A 334 -0.30 -10.51 14.31
C HIS A 334 -1.37 -9.73 13.50
N LEU A 335 -2.21 -10.42 12.73
CA LEU A 335 -3.34 -9.79 12.02
C LEU A 335 -4.37 -9.17 12.98
N SER A 336 -4.59 -9.75 14.15
CA SER A 336 -5.46 -9.20 15.21
C SER A 336 -4.90 -7.91 15.78
N ASN A 337 -3.59 -7.86 16.02
CA ASN A 337 -2.90 -6.68 16.53
C ASN A 337 -3.02 -5.50 15.57
N LEU A 338 -3.01 -5.74 14.25
CA LEU A 338 -3.21 -4.70 13.23
C LEU A 338 -4.59 -4.02 13.28
N LEU A 339 -5.59 -4.75 13.77
CA LEU A 339 -6.96 -4.27 14.01
C LEU A 339 -7.16 -3.67 15.41
N SER A 340 -6.08 -3.57 16.20
CA SER A 340 -6.12 -3.25 17.64
C SER A 340 -7.03 -4.19 18.44
N LEU A 341 -7.14 -5.45 18.00
CA LEU A 341 -7.90 -6.49 18.71
C LEU A 341 -6.93 -7.30 19.58
N ALA A 342 -7.20 -7.39 20.88
CA ALA A 342 -6.38 -8.16 21.83
C ALA A 342 -6.49 -9.68 21.61
N VAL A 343 -7.57 -10.16 21.00
CA VAL A 343 -7.84 -11.58 20.73
C VAL A 343 -8.22 -11.74 19.27
N PRO A 344 -7.68 -12.76 18.56
CA PRO A 344 -8.07 -13.02 17.19
C PRO A 344 -9.59 -13.19 17.07
N PRO A 345 -10.24 -12.50 16.11
CA PRO A 345 -11.68 -12.58 15.95
C PRO A 345 -12.06 -14.01 15.56
N THR A 346 -13.13 -14.54 16.15
CA THR A 346 -13.76 -15.80 15.74
C THR A 346 -15.15 -15.49 15.20
N ARG A 347 -15.71 -16.38 14.37
CA ARG A 347 -17.09 -16.21 13.87
C ARG A 347 -18.08 -15.97 15.02
N ARG A 348 -17.93 -16.73 16.13
CA ARG A 348 -18.80 -16.60 17.30
C ARG A 348 -18.66 -15.25 18.00
N THR A 349 -17.44 -14.74 18.17
CA THR A 349 -17.24 -13.44 18.83
C THR A 349 -17.76 -12.31 17.96
N LEU A 350 -17.55 -12.36 16.64
CA LEU A 350 -18.10 -11.37 15.72
C LEU A 350 -19.64 -11.38 15.73
N LEU A 351 -20.29 -12.55 15.71
CA LEU A 351 -21.76 -12.64 15.79
C LEU A 351 -22.31 -12.07 17.10
N LYS A 352 -21.65 -12.36 18.24
CA LYS A 352 -22.02 -11.77 19.54
C LYS A 352 -21.89 -10.24 19.52
N GLU A 353 -20.83 -9.72 18.92
CA GLU A 353 -20.64 -8.28 18.75
C GLU A 353 -21.69 -7.65 17.83
N LEU A 354 -22.08 -8.32 16.74
CA LEU A 354 -23.16 -7.84 15.87
C LEU A 354 -24.48 -7.68 16.62
N LEU A 355 -24.81 -8.66 17.47
CA LEU A 355 -25.99 -8.62 18.34
C LEU A 355 -25.87 -7.51 19.40
N ARG A 356 -24.71 -7.38 20.06
CA ARG A 356 -24.46 -6.33 21.06
C ARG A 356 -24.65 -4.93 20.49
N LEU A 357 -24.18 -4.71 19.25
CA LEU A 357 -24.24 -3.41 18.59
C LEU A 357 -25.56 -3.19 17.82
N ASN A 358 -26.48 -4.15 17.84
CA ASN A 358 -27.77 -4.10 17.15
C ASN A 358 -27.64 -3.80 15.64
N ILE A 359 -26.56 -4.29 15.01
CA ILE A 359 -26.27 -4.04 13.58
C ILE A 359 -27.36 -4.64 12.68
N ASN A 360 -27.98 -5.73 13.12
CA ASN A 360 -29.04 -6.41 12.40
C ASN A 360 -30.21 -5.47 12.05
N PHE A 361 -30.53 -4.48 12.89
CA PHE A 361 -31.61 -3.52 12.58
C PHE A 361 -31.24 -2.49 11.50
N TYR A 362 -29.95 -2.21 11.33
CA TYR A 362 -29.45 -1.29 10.30
C TYR A 362 -29.17 -2.00 8.96
N ALA A 363 -29.20 -3.33 8.94
CA ALA A 363 -28.95 -4.12 7.74
C ALA A 363 -30.15 -4.06 6.77
N ILE A 364 -29.88 -4.27 5.47
CA ILE A 364 -30.91 -4.36 4.43
C ILE A 364 -31.80 -5.58 4.71
N LYS A 365 -33.12 -5.48 4.42
CA LYS A 365 -34.09 -6.58 4.67
C LYS A 365 -33.62 -7.96 4.18
N PRO A 366 -33.07 -8.13 2.95
CA PRO A 366 -32.58 -9.43 2.49
C PRO A 366 -31.43 -9.99 3.35
N ALA A 367 -30.56 -9.11 3.89
CA ALA A 367 -29.47 -9.52 4.78
C ALA A 367 -29.97 -9.94 6.17
N GLN A 368 -31.07 -9.34 6.66
CA GLN A 368 -31.71 -9.75 7.90
C GLN A 368 -32.34 -11.14 7.78
N GLU A 369 -33.02 -11.40 6.66
CA GLU A 369 -33.59 -12.71 6.34
C GLU A 369 -32.50 -13.77 6.19
N LEU A 370 -31.39 -13.44 5.52
CA LEU A 370 -30.23 -14.32 5.40
C LEU A 370 -29.65 -14.70 6.78
N TYR A 371 -29.53 -13.74 7.70
CA TYR A 371 -29.08 -14.03 9.07
C TYR A 371 -30.03 -14.99 9.80
N ARG A 372 -31.34 -14.77 9.66
CA ARG A 372 -32.37 -15.65 10.23
C ARG A 372 -32.27 -17.07 9.65
N TYR A 373 -32.16 -17.22 8.34
CA TYR A 373 -32.03 -18.53 7.68
C TYR A 373 -30.71 -19.24 8.00
N LEU A 374 -29.60 -18.51 8.08
CA LEU A 374 -28.27 -19.08 8.30
C LEU A 374 -27.89 -19.30 9.76
N GLU A 375 -28.49 -18.64 10.74
CA GLU A 375 -28.13 -18.83 12.16
C GLU A 375 -29.30 -19.34 13.02
N ILE A 376 -30.54 -18.92 12.74
CA ILE A 376 -31.70 -19.20 13.61
C ILE A 376 -32.49 -20.42 13.12
N GLU A 377 -32.77 -20.50 11.82
CA GLU A 377 -33.64 -21.55 11.28
C GLU A 377 -32.92 -22.87 10.98
N PHE A 378 -33.64 -23.97 11.24
CA PHE A 378 -33.22 -25.34 10.99
C PHE A 378 -34.19 -26.00 9.99
N CYS A 379 -33.94 -25.80 8.70
CA CYS A 379 -34.78 -26.33 7.61
C CYS A 379 -33.91 -26.85 6.45
N PRO A 380 -33.26 -28.02 6.55
CA PRO A 380 -32.23 -28.45 5.60
C PRO A 380 -32.70 -28.64 4.15
N LEU A 381 -33.99 -28.93 3.93
CA LEU A 381 -34.56 -29.21 2.60
C LEU A 381 -35.04 -27.92 1.89
N GLU A 382 -35.58 -26.96 2.64
CA GLU A 382 -36.13 -25.71 2.10
C GLU A 382 -35.13 -24.56 2.10
N LEU A 383 -34.01 -24.69 2.82
CA LEU A 383 -33.03 -23.62 3.00
C LEU A 383 -32.42 -23.17 1.66
N SER A 384 -32.20 -24.09 0.71
CA SER A 384 -31.71 -23.72 -0.62
C SER A 384 -32.73 -22.90 -1.40
N GLN A 385 -34.00 -23.30 -1.38
CA GLN A 385 -35.09 -22.61 -2.06
C GLN A 385 -35.34 -21.20 -1.48
N LYS A 386 -35.16 -21.02 -0.16
CA LYS A 386 -35.31 -19.71 0.51
C LYS A 386 -34.11 -18.78 0.29
N ILE A 387 -32.90 -19.32 0.11
CA ILE A 387 -31.68 -18.51 -0.08
C ILE A 387 -31.55 -17.99 -1.52
N ILE A 388 -32.02 -18.73 -2.53
CA ILE A 388 -31.95 -18.31 -3.95
C ILE A 388 -32.55 -16.92 -4.19
N PRO A 389 -33.83 -16.64 -3.86
CA PRO A 389 -34.44 -15.34 -4.14
C PRO A 389 -33.75 -14.22 -3.37
N VAL A 390 -33.33 -14.48 -2.12
CA VAL A 390 -32.59 -13.49 -1.31
C VAL A 390 -31.23 -13.14 -1.93
N LEU A 391 -30.53 -14.12 -2.53
CA LEU A 391 -29.26 -13.87 -3.23
C LEU A 391 -29.46 -13.11 -4.55
N GLU A 392 -30.57 -13.36 -5.25
CA GLU A 392 -30.96 -12.63 -6.46
C GLU A 392 -31.30 -11.18 -6.13
N GLU A 393 -32.09 -10.93 -5.08
CA GLU A 393 -32.37 -9.58 -4.59
C GLU A 393 -31.09 -8.82 -4.19
N ILE A 394 -30.11 -9.50 -3.58
CA ILE A 394 -28.80 -8.88 -3.26
C ILE A 394 -28.00 -8.56 -4.53
N ASN A 395 -28.11 -9.39 -5.57
CA ASN A 395 -27.47 -9.15 -6.85
C ASN A 395 -28.11 -7.97 -7.60
N ASP A 396 -29.43 -7.84 -7.53
CA ASP A 396 -30.21 -6.77 -8.19
C ASP A 396 -29.95 -5.39 -7.60
N ILE A 397 -29.51 -5.31 -6.33
CA ILE A 397 -29.05 -4.06 -5.70
C ILE A 397 -27.82 -3.48 -6.43
N GLY A 398 -27.10 -4.27 -7.22
CA GLY A 398 -26.08 -3.79 -8.17
C GLY A 398 -24.82 -3.17 -7.54
N LYS A 399 -24.61 -3.31 -6.22
CA LYS A 399 -23.41 -2.78 -5.55
C LYS A 399 -22.24 -3.76 -5.72
N PRO A 400 -21.12 -3.35 -6.33
CA PRO A 400 -19.98 -4.25 -6.60
C PRO A 400 -19.37 -4.84 -5.32
N GLU A 401 -19.39 -4.06 -4.23
CA GLU A 401 -18.94 -4.49 -2.90
C GLU A 401 -19.77 -5.63 -2.30
N LEU A 402 -21.04 -5.79 -2.71
CA LEU A 402 -21.91 -6.86 -2.22
C LEU A 402 -21.81 -8.12 -3.08
N VAL A 403 -21.63 -7.94 -4.40
CA VAL A 403 -21.50 -9.04 -5.36
C VAL A 403 -20.34 -9.97 -5.01
N GLN A 404 -19.24 -9.44 -4.50
CA GLN A 404 -18.07 -10.24 -4.09
C GLN A 404 -18.40 -11.25 -2.97
N TYR A 405 -19.43 -11.02 -2.15
CA TYR A 405 -19.81 -11.93 -1.06
C TYR A 405 -20.74 -13.06 -1.50
N LEU A 406 -21.35 -12.99 -2.70
CA LEU A 406 -22.32 -13.99 -3.16
C LEU A 406 -21.72 -15.40 -3.23
N SER A 407 -20.52 -15.53 -3.78
CA SER A 407 -19.83 -16.83 -3.89
C SER A 407 -19.52 -17.43 -2.50
N PRO A 408 -18.85 -16.72 -1.57
CA PRO A 408 -18.65 -17.19 -0.20
C PRO A 408 -19.92 -17.53 0.59
N ILE A 409 -21.02 -16.81 0.35
CA ILE A 409 -22.30 -17.08 1.01
C ILE A 409 -22.90 -18.39 0.50
N LYS A 410 -22.86 -18.65 -0.82
CA LYS A 410 -23.28 -19.94 -1.41
C LYS A 410 -22.50 -21.11 -0.84
N GLU A 411 -21.18 -20.99 -0.71
CA GLU A 411 -20.32 -22.00 -0.08
C GLU A 411 -20.74 -22.27 1.37
N THR A 412 -20.98 -21.22 2.15
CA THR A 412 -21.37 -21.33 3.56
C THR A 412 -22.76 -21.94 3.71
N ALA A 413 -23.71 -21.57 2.85
CA ALA A 413 -25.05 -22.13 2.81
C ALA A 413 -25.00 -23.64 2.51
N ALA A 414 -24.23 -24.05 1.51
CA ALA A 414 -24.04 -25.47 1.19
C ALA A 414 -23.43 -26.25 2.36
N LEU A 415 -22.37 -25.73 3.00
CA LEU A 415 -21.78 -26.34 4.20
C LEU A 415 -22.79 -26.47 5.34
N LYS A 416 -23.65 -25.46 5.54
CA LYS A 416 -24.70 -25.49 6.56
C LYS A 416 -25.75 -26.55 6.25
N ILE A 417 -26.25 -26.58 5.02
CA ILE A 417 -27.21 -27.59 4.55
C ILE A 417 -26.64 -28.99 4.80
N MET A 418 -25.41 -29.25 4.36
CA MET A 418 -24.77 -30.56 4.55
C MET A 418 -24.61 -30.92 6.03
N LYS A 419 -24.26 -29.96 6.90
CA LYS A 419 -24.18 -30.19 8.35
C LYS A 419 -25.54 -30.55 8.95
N GLN A 420 -26.60 -29.83 8.56
CA GLN A 420 -27.96 -30.13 9.02
C GLN A 420 -28.47 -31.47 8.49
N THR A 421 -28.22 -31.78 7.21
CA THR A 421 -28.54 -33.07 6.60
C THR A 421 -27.80 -34.21 7.31
N SER A 422 -26.53 -34.03 7.66
CA SER A 422 -25.75 -35.02 8.42
C SER A 422 -26.31 -35.30 9.81
N GLN A 423 -27.06 -34.38 10.42
CA GLN A 423 -27.67 -34.60 11.74
C GLN A 423 -28.96 -35.43 11.65
N ILE A 424 -29.67 -35.35 10.52
CA ILE A 424 -30.97 -36.00 10.32
C ILE A 424 -30.82 -37.36 9.61
N TYR A 425 -29.94 -37.45 8.61
CA TYR A 425 -29.82 -38.61 7.75
C TYR A 425 -28.58 -39.43 8.08
N LYS A 426 -28.74 -40.76 8.20
CA LYS A 426 -27.62 -41.71 8.32
C LYS A 426 -26.94 -42.01 6.98
N ALA A 427 -27.73 -42.00 5.90
CA ALA A 427 -27.24 -42.20 4.54
C ALA A 427 -28.11 -41.40 3.56
N ILE A 428 -27.48 -40.74 2.59
CA ILE A 428 -28.16 -40.01 1.52
C ILE A 428 -27.55 -40.38 0.17
N SER A 429 -28.38 -40.44 -0.89
CA SER A 429 -27.87 -40.53 -2.25
C SER A 429 -27.30 -39.19 -2.70
N PHE A 430 -26.23 -39.24 -3.49
CA PHE A 430 -25.55 -38.06 -4.03
C PHE A 430 -26.47 -37.28 -4.97
N ASP A 431 -27.27 -37.96 -5.79
CA ASP A 431 -28.28 -37.34 -6.66
C ASP A 431 -29.32 -36.56 -5.86
N ARG A 432 -29.70 -37.07 -4.67
CA ARG A 432 -30.61 -36.35 -3.77
C ARG A 432 -29.92 -35.12 -3.18
N MET A 433 -28.63 -35.19 -2.87
CA MET A 433 -27.87 -34.03 -2.40
C MET A 433 -27.74 -32.94 -3.50
N LEU A 434 -27.55 -33.34 -4.76
CA LEU A 434 -27.58 -32.43 -5.91
C LEU A 434 -28.94 -31.76 -6.05
N SER A 435 -30.05 -32.50 -5.86
CA SER A 435 -31.39 -31.90 -5.89
C SER A 435 -31.65 -30.90 -4.76
N ILE A 436 -31.00 -31.07 -3.61
CA ILE A 436 -31.14 -30.18 -2.45
C ILE A 436 -30.26 -28.93 -2.62
N ILE A 437 -29.10 -29.05 -3.26
CA ILE A 437 -28.13 -27.96 -3.45
C ILE A 437 -27.96 -27.70 -4.95
N PRO A 438 -28.88 -26.95 -5.59
CA PRO A 438 -28.79 -26.63 -7.02
C PRO A 438 -27.69 -25.60 -7.35
N PHE A 439 -26.94 -25.11 -6.35
CA PHE A 439 -26.00 -24.00 -6.48
C PHE A 439 -24.69 -24.33 -7.19
N PHE A 440 -24.32 -25.61 -7.29
CA PHE A 440 -22.96 -26.02 -7.67
C PHE A 440 -22.97 -27.24 -8.60
N ASP A 441 -21.98 -27.29 -9.49
CA ASP A 441 -21.71 -28.44 -10.34
C ASP A 441 -21.37 -29.69 -9.52
N GLN A 442 -21.64 -30.85 -10.11
CA GLN A 442 -21.38 -32.17 -9.52
C GLN A 442 -19.96 -32.29 -8.94
N PHE A 443 -18.95 -31.88 -9.71
CA PHE A 443 -17.55 -31.96 -9.32
C PHE A 443 -17.17 -30.99 -8.19
N TYR A 444 -17.79 -29.80 -8.16
CA TYR A 444 -17.50 -28.81 -7.13
C TYR A 444 -18.15 -29.22 -5.80
N LEU A 445 -19.39 -29.73 -5.84
CA LEU A 445 -20.06 -30.26 -4.66
C LEU A 445 -19.28 -31.44 -4.07
N GLU A 446 -18.75 -32.33 -4.92
CA GLU A 446 -17.91 -33.44 -4.46
C GLU A 446 -16.63 -32.96 -3.75
N LYS A 447 -15.92 -31.98 -4.32
CA LYS A 447 -14.76 -31.34 -3.67
C LYS A 447 -15.13 -30.73 -2.32
N LEU A 448 -16.29 -30.09 -2.24
CA LEU A 448 -16.76 -29.40 -1.03
C LEU A 448 -17.13 -30.40 0.08
N ILE A 449 -17.70 -31.56 -0.26
CA ILE A 449 -17.94 -32.67 0.68
C ILE A 449 -16.62 -33.23 1.22
N VAL A 450 -15.63 -33.46 0.36
CA VAL A 450 -14.30 -33.94 0.78
C VAL A 450 -13.61 -32.92 1.69
N PHE A 451 -13.73 -31.63 1.37
CA PHE A 451 -13.23 -30.55 2.20
C PHE A 451 -13.90 -30.51 3.58
N ALA A 452 -15.23 -30.66 3.64
CA ALA A 452 -15.97 -30.73 4.90
C ALA A 452 -15.56 -31.94 5.75
N GLY A 453 -15.31 -33.09 5.10
CA GLY A 453 -14.79 -34.30 5.75
C GLY A 453 -13.39 -34.10 6.34
N LYS A 454 -12.45 -33.55 5.55
CA LYS A 454 -11.06 -33.29 6.02
C LYS A 454 -10.97 -32.32 7.20
N ARG A 455 -11.89 -31.35 7.29
CA ARG A 455 -11.94 -30.38 8.40
C ARG A 455 -12.77 -30.87 9.60
N ASN A 456 -13.16 -32.15 9.63
CA ASN A 456 -14.01 -32.75 10.66
C ASN A 456 -15.34 -32.00 10.89
N LEU A 457 -15.84 -31.28 9.87
CA LEU A 457 -17.14 -30.62 9.94
C LEU A 457 -18.28 -31.64 9.82
N ILE A 458 -18.01 -32.74 9.12
CA ILE A 458 -18.94 -33.84 8.87
C ILE A 458 -18.12 -35.14 8.84
N GLN A 459 -18.57 -36.18 9.55
CA GLN A 459 -17.96 -37.51 9.44
C GLN A 459 -18.58 -38.26 8.27
N VAL A 460 -17.92 -38.22 7.11
CA VAL A 460 -18.42 -38.84 5.87
C VAL A 460 -17.59 -40.06 5.50
N ASN A 461 -18.27 -41.19 5.28
CA ASN A 461 -17.70 -42.36 4.61
C ASN A 461 -18.29 -42.48 3.20
N LYS A 462 -17.45 -42.41 2.17
CA LYS A 462 -17.84 -42.84 0.81
C LYS A 462 -17.67 -44.36 0.73
N SER A 463 -18.74 -45.09 0.45
CA SER A 463 -18.66 -46.54 0.24
C SER A 463 -18.28 -46.83 -1.22
N HIS A 464 -17.26 -47.67 -1.42
CA HIS A 464 -16.89 -48.20 -2.75
C HIS A 464 -17.85 -49.30 -3.24
N ILE A 465 -18.78 -49.77 -2.41
CA ILE A 465 -19.68 -50.91 -2.68
C ILE A 465 -21.04 -50.45 -3.28
N CYS A 466 -21.41 -49.19 -3.08
CA CYS A 466 -22.59 -48.56 -3.70
C CYS A 466 -22.18 -47.16 -4.19
N PRO A 467 -21.75 -47.01 -5.46
CA PRO A 467 -21.40 -45.69 -5.99
C PRO A 467 -22.62 -44.77 -5.87
N GLY A 468 -22.43 -43.59 -5.26
CA GLY A 468 -23.47 -42.57 -5.12
C GLY A 468 -24.19 -42.51 -3.77
N ARG A 469 -23.76 -43.23 -2.72
CA ARG A 469 -24.29 -43.03 -1.34
C ARG A 469 -23.24 -42.46 -0.38
N ILE A 470 -23.62 -41.40 0.31
CA ILE A 470 -22.84 -40.72 1.36
C ILE A 470 -23.37 -41.21 2.69
N PHE A 471 -22.52 -41.86 3.49
CA PHE A 471 -22.85 -42.29 4.84
C PHE A 471 -22.34 -41.26 5.84
N PHE A 472 -23.23 -40.78 6.70
CA PHE A 472 -22.88 -39.90 7.81
C PHE A 472 -22.74 -40.73 9.08
N LYS A 473 -21.63 -40.58 9.79
CA LYS A 473 -21.55 -41.06 11.18
C LYS A 473 -22.13 -39.98 12.08
N ASN A 474 -23.30 -40.26 12.68
CA ASN A 474 -23.86 -39.39 13.70
C ASN A 474 -22.95 -39.44 14.93
N THR A 475 -22.39 -38.29 15.31
CA THR A 475 -22.03 -37.99 16.70
C THR A 475 -23.14 -37.17 17.33
#